data_AF-A0A1V5X083-F1
#
_entry.id   AF-A0A1V5X083-F1
#
_cell.length_a   1.000
_cell.length_b   1.000
_cell.length_c   1.000
_cell.angle_alpha   90.00
_cell.angle_beta   90.00
_cell.angle_gamma   90.00
#
_symmetry.space_group_name_H-M   'P 1'
#
loop_
_entity.id
_entity.type
_entity.pdbx_description
1 polymer ?
#
loop_
_entity_poly.entity_id
_entity_poly.type
_entity_poly.pdbx_seq_one_letter_code
_entity_poly.pdbx_strand_id
1 'polypeptide(L)'
;MGGGGGGGGGVNVNYVCYAPYVEAAHKSFLTTVQAQRNLVIGKSPFKGYEDIEVDDAFFGAGYIISSFPSLYDMYGKFMAGLDIEALWSQIFEDTINSPQVADLSIAEAALLDDDIAINSLPRLQTGMRDINSVIGSSFVIGKAIIEDAKVKALSKFNAELKYRLIPIAANRWATHLEWNKGVIGVYAEIMKFYFSAKIDVNEINYSMAAKDKLWPFTVLDFERASLGALQGAMSSKTDVAGASTASKVIGGALTGAAMGVMIGSSFNTPAVVGAGGEIIQAASSAGSAWGAGIGAVLGIAAALTY
;
A
#
# COMPACT_ATOMS: atom_id res chain seq x y z
N MET A 1 -5.22 -85.21 38.99
CA MET A 1 -4.39 -84.64 40.07
C MET A 1 -3.10 -84.16 39.42
N GLY A 2 -3.02 -82.87 39.09
CA GLY A 2 -2.09 -81.94 39.74
C GLY A 2 -0.79 -81.85 38.90
N GLY A 3 -0.30 -80.71 38.42
CA GLY A 3 -0.71 -79.31 38.52
C GLY A 3 0.13 -78.53 37.50
N GLY A 4 -0.44 -77.47 36.95
CA GLY A 4 0.25 -76.61 35.98
C GLY A 4 1.41 -75.85 36.63
N GLY A 5 2.56 -75.86 35.96
CA GLY A 5 3.65 -74.92 36.18
C GLY A 5 3.70 -73.96 35.01
N GLY A 6 2.97 -72.85 35.11
CA GLY A 6 3.05 -71.75 34.16
C GLY A 6 4.47 -71.19 34.16
N GLY A 7 5.16 -71.34 33.03
CA GLY A 7 6.43 -70.66 32.77
C GLY A 7 6.17 -69.16 32.72
N GLY A 8 6.37 -68.50 33.85
CA GLY A 8 6.34 -67.06 33.97
C GLY A 8 7.37 -66.45 33.03
N GLY A 9 6.89 -65.72 32.03
CA GLY A 9 7.67 -64.71 31.34
C GLY A 9 8.02 -63.63 32.35
N GLY A 10 9.08 -63.88 33.12
CA GLY A 10 9.64 -62.91 34.04
C GLY A 10 10.08 -61.71 33.22
N VAL A 11 9.40 -60.58 33.40
CA VAL A 11 9.97 -59.29 33.04
C VAL A 11 11.20 -59.17 33.90
N ASN A 12 12.39 -59.42 33.34
CA ASN A 12 13.65 -59.13 34.01
C ASN A 12 13.71 -57.60 34.16
N VAL A 13 13.14 -57.09 35.25
CA VAL A 13 13.35 -55.72 35.67
C VAL A 13 14.78 -55.66 36.21
N ASN A 14 15.73 -55.43 35.31
CA ASN A 14 17.09 -55.13 35.70
C ASN A 14 17.10 -53.73 36.34
N TYR A 15 17.18 -53.70 37.67
CA TYR A 15 17.46 -52.48 38.40
C TYR A 15 18.93 -52.13 38.17
N VAL A 16 19.18 -51.11 37.36
CA VAL A 16 20.50 -50.51 37.25
C VAL A 16 20.62 -49.53 38.42
N CYS A 17 21.22 -49.99 39.51
CA CYS A 17 21.55 -49.14 40.65
C CYS A 17 22.84 -48.38 40.33
N TYR A 18 22.80 -47.05 40.42
CA TYR A 18 23.99 -46.22 40.30
C TYR A 18 24.59 -45.95 41.67
N ALA A 19 25.78 -45.34 41.70
CA ALA A 19 26.32 -44.89 42.97
C ALA A 19 25.37 -43.87 43.64
N PRO A 20 25.24 -43.84 44.98
CA PRO A 20 24.23 -43.03 45.66
C PRO A 20 24.24 -41.54 45.30
N TYR A 21 25.42 -40.98 45.00
CA TYR A 21 25.56 -39.59 44.56
C TYR A 21 25.00 -39.34 43.14
N VAL A 22 25.07 -40.33 42.25
CA VAL A 22 24.51 -40.27 40.88
C VAL A 22 22.99 -40.37 40.93
N GLU A 23 22.45 -41.27 41.75
CA GLU A 23 20.99 -41.40 41.94
C GLU A 23 20.38 -40.15 42.57
N ALA A 24 21.07 -39.56 43.55
CA ALA A 24 20.67 -38.28 44.13
C ALA A 24 20.68 -37.14 43.09
N ALA A 25 21.69 -37.10 42.22
CA ALA A 25 21.77 -36.13 41.13
C ALA A 25 20.66 -36.33 40.07
N HIS A 26 20.40 -37.57 39.65
CA HIS A 26 19.31 -37.90 38.71
C HIS A 26 17.94 -37.54 39.29
N LYS A 27 17.70 -37.87 40.56
CA LYS A 27 16.46 -37.52 41.26
C LYS A 27 16.28 -36.00 41.35
N SER A 28 17.35 -35.27 41.67
CA SER A 28 17.34 -33.79 41.71
C SER A 28 17.02 -33.19 40.33
N PHE A 29 17.65 -33.72 39.28
CA PHE A 29 17.41 -33.28 37.90
C PHE A 29 15.97 -33.53 37.44
N LEU A 30 15.43 -34.74 37.64
CA LEU A 30 14.04 -35.07 37.29
C LEU A 30 13.03 -34.20 38.04
N THR A 31 13.27 -33.97 39.34
CA THR A 31 12.41 -33.10 40.18
C THR A 31 12.45 -31.66 39.67
N THR A 32 13.63 -31.18 39.25
CA THR A 32 13.80 -29.82 38.71
C THR A 32 13.09 -29.67 37.36
N VAL A 33 13.26 -30.62 36.44
CA VAL A 33 12.59 -30.62 35.13
C VAL A 33 11.07 -30.64 35.31
N GLN A 34 10.56 -31.51 36.19
CA GLN A 34 9.12 -31.61 36.49
C GLN A 34 8.57 -30.30 37.07
N ALA A 35 9.31 -29.66 37.99
CA ALA A 35 8.93 -28.38 38.57
C ALA A 35 8.87 -27.28 37.49
N GLN A 36 9.88 -27.20 36.62
CA GLN A 36 9.94 -26.23 35.53
C GLN A 36 8.82 -26.43 34.50
N ARG A 37 8.53 -27.68 34.12
CA ARG A 37 7.39 -28.01 33.25
C ARG A 37 6.09 -27.51 33.83
N ASN A 38 5.79 -27.81 35.09
CA ASN A 38 4.53 -27.42 35.72
C ASN A 38 4.36 -25.89 35.79
N LEU A 39 5.46 -25.12 35.86
CA LEU A 39 5.43 -23.66 35.83
C LEU A 39 5.14 -23.09 34.42
N VAL A 40 5.57 -23.77 33.37
CA VAL A 40 5.62 -23.24 31.99
C VAL A 40 4.52 -23.81 31.08
N ILE A 41 4.05 -25.04 31.32
CA ILE A 41 3.10 -25.74 30.45
C ILE A 41 1.76 -25.00 30.28
N GLY A 42 1.30 -24.30 31.33
CA GLY A 42 0.08 -23.49 31.31
C GLY A 42 0.28 -22.02 30.92
N LYS A 43 1.53 -21.59 30.70
CA LYS A 43 1.90 -20.21 30.40
C LYS A 43 2.52 -20.14 29.00
N SER A 44 1.66 -20.18 28.00
CA SER A 44 2.09 -19.93 26.62
C SER A 44 2.48 -18.47 26.43
N PRO A 45 3.65 -18.18 25.82
CA PRO A 45 4.06 -16.82 25.49
C PRO A 45 3.22 -16.21 24.34
N PHE A 46 2.45 -17.03 23.62
CA PHE A 46 1.62 -16.60 22.49
C PHE A 46 0.18 -16.27 22.88
N LYS A 47 -0.22 -16.55 24.14
CA LYS A 47 -1.60 -16.38 24.63
C LYS A 47 -2.08 -14.93 24.63
N GLY A 48 -1.17 -13.97 24.71
CA GLY A 48 -1.47 -12.53 24.69
C GLY A 48 -1.34 -11.89 23.31
N TYR A 49 -1.18 -12.69 22.25
CA TYR A 49 -1.17 -12.18 20.89
C TYR A 49 -2.58 -11.76 20.49
N GLU A 50 -2.74 -10.50 20.11
CA GLU A 50 -3.95 -9.98 19.49
C GLU A 50 -3.78 -10.03 17.97
N ASP A 51 -4.81 -10.53 17.29
CA ASP A 51 -4.81 -10.65 15.83
C ASP A 51 -4.71 -9.26 15.20
N ILE A 52 -3.90 -9.15 14.15
CA ILE A 52 -3.76 -7.90 13.41
C ILE A 52 -4.99 -7.73 12.50
N GLU A 53 -5.76 -6.67 12.72
CA GLU A 53 -6.94 -6.31 11.92
C GLU A 53 -6.55 -5.52 10.66
N VAL A 54 -6.33 -6.24 9.55
CA VAL A 54 -5.96 -5.62 8.26
C VAL A 54 -7.09 -4.79 7.65
N ASP A 55 -8.34 -5.21 7.86
CA ASP A 55 -9.49 -4.59 7.21
C ASP A 55 -9.69 -3.16 7.71
N ASP A 56 -9.62 -2.93 9.02
CA ASP A 56 -9.71 -1.60 9.63
C ASP A 56 -8.49 -0.73 9.33
N ALA A 57 -7.29 -1.33 9.27
CA ALA A 57 -6.07 -0.60 8.95
C ALA A 57 -6.03 -0.13 7.48
N PHE A 58 -6.66 -0.88 6.57
CA PHE A 58 -6.64 -0.59 5.13
C PHE A 58 -7.83 0.26 4.66
N PHE A 59 -9.04 -0.05 5.12
CA PHE A 59 -10.26 0.65 4.68
C PHE A 59 -10.75 1.73 5.66
N GLY A 60 -10.23 1.73 6.89
CA GLY A 60 -10.75 2.54 8.00
C GLY A 60 -11.92 1.87 8.71
N ALA A 61 -12.19 2.32 9.93
CA ALA A 61 -13.24 1.74 10.78
C ALA A 61 -14.63 1.84 10.13
N GLY A 62 -15.34 0.71 10.08
CA GLY A 62 -16.72 0.64 9.58
C GLY A 62 -16.87 0.34 8.08
N TYR A 63 -15.77 0.15 7.35
CA TYR A 63 -15.79 -0.26 5.96
C TYR A 63 -15.36 -1.71 5.82
N ILE A 64 -16.12 -2.47 5.02
CA ILE A 64 -15.82 -3.85 4.65
C ILE A 64 -15.55 -3.93 3.16
N ILE A 65 -14.90 -5.01 2.71
CA ILE A 65 -14.58 -5.17 1.29
C ILE A 65 -15.82 -5.09 0.37
N SER A 66 -16.99 -5.52 0.84
CA SER A 66 -18.24 -5.42 0.07
C SER A 66 -18.78 -3.99 -0.06
N SER A 67 -18.25 -3.04 0.72
CA SER A 67 -18.54 -1.61 0.56
C SER A 67 -17.87 -1.04 -0.69
N PHE A 68 -16.88 -1.74 -1.25
CA PHE A 68 -16.17 -1.33 -2.45
C PHE A 68 -16.68 -2.11 -3.68
N PRO A 69 -16.85 -1.46 -4.85
CA PRO A 69 -17.23 -2.14 -6.08
C PRO A 69 -16.24 -3.25 -6.44
N SER A 70 -16.72 -4.36 -7.00
CA SER A 70 -15.77 -5.34 -7.55
C SER A 70 -14.96 -4.72 -8.70
N LEU A 71 -13.75 -5.24 -8.97
CA LEU A 71 -12.97 -4.82 -10.13
C LEU A 71 -13.77 -5.02 -11.44
N TYR A 72 -14.61 -6.06 -11.48
CA TYR A 72 -15.53 -6.31 -12.59
C TYR A 72 -16.61 -5.23 -12.71
N ASP A 73 -17.17 -4.73 -11.61
CA ASP A 73 -18.14 -3.63 -11.63
C ASP A 73 -17.48 -2.30 -12.02
N MET A 74 -16.25 -2.03 -11.57
CA MET A 74 -15.50 -0.85 -12.05
C MET A 74 -15.16 -0.92 -13.54
N TYR A 75 -14.71 -2.08 -14.02
CA TYR A 75 -14.46 -2.29 -15.44
C TYR A 75 -15.75 -2.27 -16.26
N GLY A 76 -16.83 -2.83 -15.73
CA GLY A 76 -18.15 -2.84 -16.35
C GLY A 76 -18.74 -1.44 -16.46
N LYS A 77 -18.66 -0.62 -15.40
CA LYS A 77 -19.06 0.80 -15.42
C LYS A 77 -18.21 1.61 -16.39
N PHE A 78 -16.91 1.32 -16.47
CA PHE A 78 -16.04 1.93 -17.48
C PHE A 78 -16.47 1.53 -18.89
N MET A 79 -16.65 0.25 -19.19
CA MET A 79 -17.02 -0.20 -20.54
C MET A 79 -18.45 0.20 -20.94
N ALA A 80 -19.38 0.26 -19.99
CA ALA A 80 -20.76 0.66 -20.26
C ALA A 80 -20.94 2.18 -20.37
N GLY A 81 -20.10 2.96 -19.68
CA GLY A 81 -20.13 4.42 -19.73
C GLY A 81 -19.27 5.04 -20.82
N LEU A 82 -18.39 4.27 -21.45
CA LEU A 82 -17.42 4.78 -22.41
C LEU A 82 -17.95 4.64 -23.85
N ASP A 83 -18.68 5.67 -24.26
CA ASP A 83 -18.93 5.93 -25.67
C ASP A 83 -17.81 6.83 -26.22
N ILE A 84 -16.90 6.22 -27.00
CA ILE A 84 -15.73 6.89 -27.55
C ILE A 84 -16.12 8.06 -28.45
N GLU A 85 -17.19 7.89 -29.24
CA GLU A 85 -17.60 8.83 -30.27
C GLU A 85 -18.37 10.00 -29.65
N ALA A 86 -19.25 9.73 -28.69
CA ALA A 86 -19.91 10.77 -27.91
C ALA A 86 -18.90 11.60 -27.10
N LEU A 87 -17.92 10.95 -26.46
CA LEU A 87 -16.87 11.63 -25.70
C LEU A 87 -16.00 12.50 -26.61
N TRP A 88 -15.60 12.00 -27.78
CA TRP A 88 -14.87 12.80 -28.77
C TRP A 88 -15.68 14.02 -29.19
N SER A 89 -16.94 13.82 -29.58
CA SER A 89 -17.81 14.89 -30.05
C SER A 89 -17.99 15.99 -28.99
N GLN A 90 -18.20 15.61 -27.74
CA GLN A 90 -18.31 16.55 -26.62
C GLN A 90 -17.01 17.34 -26.40
N ILE A 91 -15.87 16.68 -26.27
CA ILE A 91 -14.59 17.35 -26.02
C ILE A 91 -14.19 18.24 -27.20
N PHE A 92 -14.46 17.80 -28.42
CA PHE A 92 -14.23 18.56 -29.63
C PHE A 92 -15.07 19.83 -29.66
N GLU A 93 -16.37 19.71 -29.39
CA GLU A 93 -17.31 20.83 -29.35
C GLU A 93 -16.94 21.83 -28.25
N ASP A 94 -16.68 21.35 -27.02
CA ASP A 94 -16.28 22.15 -25.87
C ASP A 94 -14.95 22.89 -26.11
N THR A 95 -14.06 22.34 -26.93
CA THR A 95 -12.76 22.95 -27.23
C THR A 95 -12.86 23.98 -28.36
N ILE A 96 -13.62 23.69 -29.42
CA ILE A 96 -13.67 24.52 -30.63
C ILE A 96 -14.68 25.67 -30.49
N ASN A 97 -15.80 25.43 -29.82
CA ASN A 97 -16.85 26.43 -29.62
C ASN A 97 -16.85 26.99 -28.19
N SER A 98 -15.70 26.93 -27.53
CA SER A 98 -15.47 27.51 -26.21
C SER A 98 -15.68 29.04 -26.23
N PRO A 99 -16.21 29.66 -25.16
CA PRO A 99 -16.40 31.10 -25.08
C PRO A 99 -15.13 31.92 -25.36
N GLN A 100 -13.98 31.43 -24.94
CA GLN A 100 -12.68 32.07 -25.15
C GLN A 100 -12.31 32.17 -26.64
N VAL A 101 -12.75 31.20 -27.46
CA VAL A 101 -12.56 31.24 -28.91
C VAL A 101 -13.44 32.31 -29.54
N ALA A 102 -14.68 32.45 -29.05
CA ALA A 102 -15.57 33.51 -29.48
C ALA A 102 -15.00 34.90 -29.13
N ASP A 103 -14.50 35.06 -27.90
CA ASP A 103 -13.88 36.32 -27.44
C ASP A 103 -12.67 36.72 -28.30
N LEU A 104 -11.80 35.76 -28.66
CA LEU A 104 -10.68 36.01 -29.57
C LEU A 104 -11.14 36.45 -30.97
N SER A 105 -12.22 35.86 -31.49
CA SER A 105 -12.77 36.27 -32.79
C SER A 105 -13.36 37.68 -32.76
N ILE A 106 -13.97 38.08 -31.64
CA ILE A 106 -14.53 39.43 -31.44
C ILE A 106 -13.40 40.45 -31.29
N ALA A 107 -12.35 40.11 -30.55
CA ALA A 107 -11.17 40.97 -30.42
C ALA A 107 -10.50 41.23 -31.78
N GLU A 108 -10.33 40.19 -32.60
CA GLU A 108 -9.78 40.35 -33.96
C GLU A 108 -10.69 41.19 -34.85
N ALA A 109 -12.02 41.03 -34.73
CA ALA A 109 -12.98 41.86 -35.46
C ALA A 109 -12.81 43.35 -35.16
N ALA A 110 -12.61 43.68 -33.88
CA ALA A 110 -12.40 45.05 -33.44
C ALA A 110 -11.07 45.65 -33.97
N LEU A 111 -9.99 44.86 -33.99
CA LEU A 111 -8.71 45.30 -34.56
C LEU A 111 -8.81 45.59 -36.06
N LEU A 112 -9.52 44.75 -36.81
CA LEU A 112 -9.77 44.98 -38.23
C LEU A 112 -10.65 46.21 -38.48
N ASP A 113 -11.64 46.46 -37.62
CA ASP A 113 -12.47 47.67 -37.66
C ASP A 113 -11.64 48.95 -37.45
N ASP A 114 -10.74 48.92 -36.47
CA ASP A 114 -9.85 50.06 -36.18
C ASP A 114 -8.90 50.34 -37.35
N ASP A 115 -8.32 49.32 -37.97
CA ASP A 115 -7.45 49.49 -39.15
C ASP A 115 -8.22 50.07 -40.35
N ILE A 116 -9.47 49.66 -40.54
CA ILE A 116 -10.33 50.19 -41.60
C ILE A 116 -10.65 51.66 -41.34
N ALA A 117 -11.01 52.01 -40.11
CA ALA A 117 -11.38 53.38 -39.75
C ALA A 117 -10.20 54.35 -39.81
N ILE A 118 -9.01 53.93 -39.37
CA ILE A 118 -7.83 54.80 -39.24
C ILE A 118 -7.03 54.85 -40.54
N ASN A 119 -6.87 53.74 -41.26
CA ASN A 119 -5.97 53.65 -42.40
C ASN A 119 -6.70 53.50 -43.74
N SER A 120 -7.56 52.49 -43.88
CA SER A 120 -8.09 52.10 -45.20
C SER A 120 -9.13 53.08 -45.75
N LEU A 121 -10.13 53.47 -44.95
CA LEU A 121 -11.18 54.42 -45.34
C LEU A 121 -10.62 55.82 -45.66
N PRO A 122 -9.74 56.41 -44.84
CA PRO A 122 -9.19 57.73 -45.14
C PRO A 122 -8.32 57.75 -46.41
N ARG A 123 -7.56 56.68 -46.68
CA ARG A 123 -6.78 56.54 -47.92
C ARG A 123 -7.69 56.42 -49.14
N LEU A 124 -8.76 55.62 -49.05
CA LEU A 124 -9.77 55.54 -50.10
C LEU A 124 -10.40 56.91 -50.37
N GLN A 125 -10.81 57.62 -49.33
CA GLN A 125 -11.41 58.95 -49.45
C GLN A 125 -10.48 59.96 -50.12
N THR A 126 -9.20 59.98 -49.74
CA THR A 126 -8.21 60.88 -50.31
C THR A 126 -7.97 60.55 -51.79
N GLY A 127 -7.74 59.28 -52.13
CA GLY A 127 -7.52 58.86 -53.51
C GLY A 127 -8.73 59.10 -54.41
N MET A 128 -9.95 58.91 -53.91
CA MET A 128 -11.19 59.17 -54.65
C MET A 128 -11.47 60.67 -54.81
N ARG A 129 -11.02 61.50 -53.86
CA ARG A 129 -11.09 62.96 -53.95
C ARG A 129 -10.16 63.48 -55.04
N ASP A 130 -8.96 62.94 -55.15
CA ASP A 130 -7.98 63.35 -56.16
C ASP A 130 -8.47 63.07 -57.59
N ILE A 131 -9.28 62.03 -57.79
CA ILE A 131 -9.93 61.71 -59.08
C ILE A 131 -11.38 62.23 -59.19
N ASN A 132 -11.84 63.03 -58.22
CA ASN A 132 -13.19 63.60 -58.16
C ASN A 132 -14.34 62.58 -58.28
N SER A 133 -14.15 61.37 -57.74
CA SER A 133 -15.08 60.24 -57.84
C SER A 133 -15.86 59.96 -56.55
N VAL A 134 -15.75 60.84 -55.55
CA VAL A 134 -16.29 60.67 -54.18
C VAL A 134 -17.83 60.58 -54.14
N ILE A 135 -18.53 61.18 -55.11
CA ILE A 135 -20.01 61.20 -55.20
C ILE A 135 -20.54 60.04 -56.08
N GLY A 136 -19.65 59.28 -56.74
CA GLY A 136 -20.01 58.22 -57.66
C GLY A 136 -20.24 56.85 -57.00
N SER A 137 -20.83 55.94 -57.76
CA SER A 137 -20.97 54.52 -57.37
C SER A 137 -19.64 53.83 -57.11
N SER A 138 -18.57 54.29 -57.76
CA SER A 138 -17.17 53.88 -57.55
C SER A 138 -16.72 53.99 -56.09
N PHE A 139 -17.10 55.05 -55.37
CA PHE A 139 -16.76 55.23 -53.96
C PHE A 139 -17.48 54.23 -53.06
N VAL A 140 -18.76 53.99 -53.33
CA VAL A 140 -19.58 53.01 -52.58
C VAL A 140 -19.06 51.59 -52.82
N ILE A 141 -18.73 51.25 -54.06
CA ILE A 141 -18.12 49.95 -54.43
C ILE A 141 -16.76 49.79 -53.74
N GLY A 142 -15.92 50.83 -53.73
CA GLY A 142 -14.62 50.79 -53.04
C GLY A 142 -14.74 50.52 -51.54
N LYS A 143 -15.73 51.13 -50.86
CA LYS A 143 -16.04 50.81 -49.47
C LYS A 143 -16.51 49.37 -49.29
N ALA A 144 -17.42 48.90 -50.15
CA ALA A 144 -17.92 47.54 -50.08
C ALA A 144 -16.81 46.49 -50.26
N ILE A 145 -15.81 46.75 -51.12
CA ILE A 145 -14.64 45.87 -51.29
C ILE A 145 -13.78 45.82 -50.02
N ILE A 146 -13.62 46.93 -49.31
CA ILE A 146 -12.88 46.97 -48.04
C ILE A 146 -13.61 46.16 -46.96
N GLU A 147 -14.93 46.32 -46.83
CA GLU A 147 -15.74 45.55 -45.88
C GLU A 147 -15.78 44.04 -46.23
N ASP A 148 -15.84 43.68 -47.51
CA ASP A 148 -15.75 42.28 -47.95
C ASP A 148 -14.37 41.68 -47.63
N ALA A 149 -13.29 42.45 -47.79
CA ALA A 149 -11.95 42.04 -47.39
C ALA A 149 -11.85 41.77 -45.88
N LYS A 150 -12.52 42.59 -45.04
CA LYS A 150 -12.64 42.39 -43.60
C LYS A 150 -13.31 41.05 -43.27
N VAL A 151 -14.50 40.81 -43.84
CA VAL A 151 -15.28 39.58 -43.57
C VAL A 151 -14.47 38.34 -43.95
N LYS A 152 -13.74 38.40 -45.08
CA LYS A 152 -12.84 37.32 -45.51
C LYS A 152 -11.65 37.13 -44.57
N ALA A 153 -11.02 38.22 -44.11
CA ALA A 153 -9.91 38.15 -43.16
C ALA A 153 -10.34 37.54 -41.82
N LEU A 154 -11.48 37.98 -41.27
CA LEU A 154 -12.07 37.44 -40.04
C LEU A 154 -12.45 35.96 -40.19
N SER A 155 -13.05 35.58 -41.32
CA SER A 155 -13.40 34.17 -41.60
C SER A 155 -12.14 33.30 -41.67
N LYS A 156 -11.06 33.81 -42.28
CA LYS A 156 -9.77 33.11 -42.34
C LYS A 156 -9.15 32.95 -40.95
N PHE A 157 -9.15 34.00 -40.14
CA PHE A 157 -8.65 33.96 -38.76
C PHE A 157 -9.41 32.93 -37.92
N ASN A 158 -10.74 32.94 -37.98
CA ASN A 158 -11.58 31.99 -37.25
C ASN A 158 -11.29 30.54 -37.71
N ALA A 159 -11.20 30.30 -39.02
CA ALA A 159 -10.84 28.99 -39.56
C ALA A 159 -9.45 28.52 -39.10
N GLU A 160 -8.46 29.43 -39.10
CA GLU A 160 -7.10 29.11 -38.66
C GLU A 160 -7.04 28.80 -37.16
N LEU A 161 -7.76 29.57 -36.34
CA LEU A 161 -7.86 29.34 -34.90
C LEU A 161 -8.50 27.98 -34.63
N LYS A 162 -9.65 27.68 -35.25
CA LYS A 162 -10.32 26.38 -35.12
C LYS A 162 -9.42 25.23 -35.58
N TYR A 163 -8.70 25.40 -36.69
CA TYR A 163 -7.75 24.38 -37.18
C TYR A 163 -6.62 24.10 -36.18
N ARG A 164 -6.07 25.15 -35.54
CA ARG A 164 -5.04 25.01 -34.50
C ARG A 164 -5.55 24.34 -33.22
N LEU A 165 -6.86 24.40 -32.95
CA LEU A 165 -7.49 23.74 -31.80
C LEU A 165 -7.77 22.25 -32.00
N ILE A 166 -7.87 21.76 -33.23
CA ILE A 166 -8.09 20.33 -33.53
C ILE A 166 -7.07 19.41 -32.82
N PRO A 167 -5.74 19.63 -32.93
CA PRO A 167 -4.78 18.78 -32.21
C PRO A 167 -4.87 18.93 -30.68
N ILE A 168 -5.33 20.08 -30.18
CA ILE A 168 -5.53 20.29 -28.74
C ILE A 168 -6.72 19.45 -28.25
N ALA A 169 -7.83 19.45 -29.01
CA ALA A 169 -8.99 18.59 -28.72
C ALA A 169 -8.58 17.10 -28.73
N ALA A 170 -7.78 16.67 -29.71
CA ALA A 170 -7.21 15.32 -29.78
C ALA A 170 -6.40 14.96 -28.53
N ASN A 171 -5.53 15.84 -28.06
CA ASN A 171 -4.74 15.63 -26.85
C ASN A 171 -5.60 15.59 -25.57
N ARG A 172 -6.63 16.44 -25.47
CA ARG A 172 -7.56 16.43 -24.33
C ARG A 172 -8.33 15.12 -24.28
N TRP A 173 -8.84 14.65 -25.41
CA TRP A 173 -9.52 13.36 -25.53
C TRP A 173 -8.61 12.19 -25.12
N ALA A 174 -7.38 12.15 -25.65
CA ALA A 174 -6.40 11.12 -25.28
C ALA A 174 -6.08 11.14 -23.77
N THR A 175 -5.94 12.34 -23.18
CA THR A 175 -5.68 12.50 -21.74
C THR A 175 -6.86 12.02 -20.90
N HIS A 176 -8.11 12.29 -21.32
CA HIS A 176 -9.30 11.77 -20.66
C HIS A 176 -9.34 10.24 -20.66
N LEU A 177 -9.02 9.62 -21.80
CA LEU A 177 -8.95 8.15 -21.90
C LEU A 177 -7.84 7.56 -21.02
N GLU A 178 -6.65 8.16 -21.02
CA GLU A 178 -5.54 7.68 -20.19
C GLU A 178 -5.82 7.87 -18.69
N TRP A 179 -6.48 8.97 -18.30
CA TRP A 179 -6.92 9.16 -16.91
C TRP A 179 -7.89 8.07 -16.47
N ASN A 180 -8.92 7.78 -17.27
CA ASN A 180 -9.89 6.74 -16.92
C ASN A 180 -9.23 5.36 -16.82
N LYS A 181 -8.34 5.01 -17.75
CA LYS A 181 -7.54 3.79 -17.71
C LYS A 181 -6.65 3.74 -16.46
N GLY A 182 -6.01 4.86 -16.13
CA GLY A 182 -5.18 5.01 -14.94
C GLY A 182 -5.95 4.76 -13.64
N VAL A 183 -7.18 5.28 -13.52
CA VAL A 183 -8.04 5.05 -12.34
C VAL A 183 -8.31 3.57 -12.12
N ILE A 184 -8.62 2.81 -13.18
CA ILE A 184 -8.87 1.37 -13.09
C ILE A 184 -7.58 0.60 -12.76
N GLY A 185 -6.46 1.01 -13.35
CA GLY A 185 -5.14 0.43 -13.07
C GLY A 185 -4.76 0.58 -11.60
N VAL A 186 -4.85 1.79 -11.06
CA VAL A 186 -4.57 2.08 -9.66
C VAL A 186 -5.53 1.32 -8.74
N TYR A 187 -6.82 1.25 -9.08
CA TYR A 187 -7.78 0.47 -8.30
C TYR A 187 -7.43 -1.02 -8.24
N ALA A 188 -7.04 -1.61 -9.37
CA ALA A 188 -6.61 -3.00 -9.44
C ALA A 188 -5.35 -3.25 -8.60
N GLU A 189 -4.39 -2.31 -8.61
CA GLU A 189 -3.18 -2.39 -7.79
C GLU A 189 -3.48 -2.30 -6.29
N ILE A 190 -4.36 -1.39 -5.87
CA ILE A 190 -4.81 -1.26 -4.48
C ILE A 190 -5.47 -2.55 -4.01
N MET A 191 -6.40 -3.11 -4.80
CA MET A 191 -7.09 -4.36 -4.46
C MET A 191 -6.12 -5.56 -4.41
N LYS A 192 -5.17 -5.64 -5.34
CA LYS A 192 -4.13 -6.68 -5.33
C LYS A 192 -3.26 -6.57 -4.08
N PHE A 193 -2.85 -5.36 -3.71
CA PHE A 193 -2.06 -5.11 -2.51
C PHE A 193 -2.81 -5.53 -1.25
N TYR A 194 -4.11 -5.18 -1.14
CA TYR A 194 -4.96 -5.62 -0.04
C TYR A 194 -5.00 -7.14 0.11
N PHE A 195 -5.28 -7.88 -0.98
CA PHE A 195 -5.35 -9.34 -0.91
C PHE A 195 -4.00 -9.96 -0.54
N SER A 196 -2.89 -9.42 -1.05
CA SER A 196 -1.55 -9.86 -0.67
C SER A 196 -1.30 -9.67 0.83
N ALA A 197 -1.55 -8.46 1.34
CA ALA A 197 -1.36 -8.14 2.76
C ALA A 197 -2.26 -8.99 3.66
N LYS A 198 -3.51 -9.23 3.27
CA LYS A 198 -4.45 -10.07 4.02
C LYS A 198 -3.99 -11.52 4.11
N ILE A 199 -3.43 -12.08 3.03
CA ILE A 199 -2.86 -13.43 3.06
C ILE A 199 -1.68 -13.50 4.03
N ASP A 200 -0.76 -12.54 3.95
CA ASP A 200 0.44 -12.51 4.80
C ASP A 200 0.09 -12.37 6.29
N VAL A 201 -0.85 -11.48 6.63
CA VAL A 201 -1.26 -11.26 8.02
C VAL A 201 -2.08 -12.43 8.55
N ASN A 202 -2.99 -13.00 7.75
CA ASN A 202 -3.73 -14.19 8.17
C ASN A 202 -2.79 -15.36 8.46
N GLU A 203 -1.75 -15.55 7.64
CA GLU A 203 -0.73 -16.58 7.89
C GLU A 203 -0.02 -16.34 9.22
N ILE A 204 0.35 -15.08 9.54
CA ILE A 204 0.96 -14.73 10.82
C ILE A 204 0.00 -15.03 11.98
N ASN A 205 -1.24 -14.54 11.92
CA ASN A 205 -2.26 -14.74 12.96
C ASN A 205 -2.49 -16.24 13.22
N TYR A 206 -2.69 -17.04 12.16
CA TYR A 206 -2.84 -18.49 12.27
C TYR A 206 -1.59 -19.17 12.82
N SER A 207 -0.39 -18.73 12.43
CA SER A 207 0.86 -19.30 12.95
C SER A 207 1.03 -19.04 14.46
N MET A 208 0.62 -17.87 14.96
CA MET A 208 0.71 -17.53 16.38
C MET A 208 -0.34 -18.29 17.19
N ALA A 209 -1.57 -18.38 16.69
CA ALA A 209 -2.62 -19.21 17.28
C ALA A 209 -2.22 -20.70 17.33
N ALA A 210 -1.61 -21.23 16.27
CA ALA A 210 -1.13 -22.60 16.23
C ALA A 210 -0.01 -22.85 17.26
N LYS A 211 0.95 -21.92 17.38
CA LYS A 211 2.02 -22.00 18.38
C LYS A 211 1.48 -21.96 19.81
N ASP A 212 0.44 -21.16 20.07
CA ASP A 212 -0.24 -21.13 21.37
C ASP A 212 -0.83 -22.50 21.74
N LYS A 213 -1.57 -23.12 20.81
CA LYS A 213 -2.18 -24.43 21.01
C LYS A 213 -1.16 -25.57 21.14
N LEU A 214 -0.05 -25.48 20.41
CA LEU A 214 1.01 -26.49 20.43
C LEU A 214 2.01 -26.30 21.57
N TRP A 215 1.94 -25.18 22.31
CA TRP A 215 2.87 -24.88 23.39
C TRP A 215 3.05 -26.03 24.40
N PRO A 216 1.99 -26.69 24.90
CA PRO A 216 2.16 -27.80 25.83
C PRO A 216 2.98 -28.95 25.26
N PHE A 217 2.82 -29.27 23.97
CA PHE A 217 3.60 -30.31 23.29
C PHE A 217 5.07 -29.90 23.13
N THR A 218 5.35 -28.63 22.83
CA THR A 218 6.73 -28.15 22.76
C THR A 218 7.45 -28.23 24.12
N VAL A 219 6.74 -27.95 25.22
CA VAL A 219 7.28 -28.10 26.58
C VAL A 219 7.55 -29.57 26.90
N LEU A 220 6.66 -30.48 26.49
CA LEU A 220 6.85 -31.92 26.66
C LEU A 220 8.00 -32.47 25.81
N ASP A 221 8.28 -31.89 24.65
CA ASP A 221 9.46 -32.26 23.85
C ASP A 221 10.77 -31.86 24.54
N PHE A 222 10.81 -30.72 25.25
CA PHE A 222 11.97 -30.37 26.08
C PHE A 222 12.15 -31.33 27.26
N GLU A 223 11.05 -31.81 27.86
CA GLU A 223 11.09 -32.87 28.88
C GLU A 223 11.59 -34.20 28.28
N ARG A 224 11.11 -34.58 27.10
CA ARG A 224 11.60 -35.78 26.42
C ARG A 224 13.09 -35.69 26.10
N ALA A 225 13.57 -34.52 25.69
CA ALA A 225 14.99 -34.29 25.43
C ALA A 225 15.83 -34.37 26.71
N SER A 226 15.34 -33.86 27.85
CA SER A 226 16.05 -33.95 29.14
C SER A 226 16.07 -35.37 29.69
N LEU A 227 14.99 -36.15 29.51
CA LEU A 227 14.94 -37.58 29.80
C LEU A 227 15.88 -38.39 28.89
N GLY A 228 15.92 -38.04 27.60
CA GLY A 228 16.86 -38.64 26.64
C GLY A 228 18.32 -38.36 27.02
N ALA A 229 18.63 -37.15 27.47
CA ALA A 229 19.98 -36.78 27.91
C ALA A 229 20.45 -37.61 29.12
N LEU A 230 19.56 -37.97 30.05
CA LEU A 230 19.87 -38.89 31.16
C LEU A 230 20.23 -40.31 30.68
N GLN A 231 19.71 -40.72 29.53
CA GLN A 231 19.94 -42.04 28.93
C GLN A 231 21.02 -42.02 27.83
N GLY A 232 21.67 -40.87 27.61
CA GLY A 232 22.68 -40.70 26.56
C GLY A 232 22.14 -40.55 25.13
N ALA A 233 20.83 -40.32 24.98
CA ALA A 233 20.20 -40.08 23.68
C ALA A 233 20.32 -38.61 23.26
N MET A 234 20.84 -38.36 22.05
CA MET A 234 20.81 -37.04 21.42
C MET A 234 19.43 -36.77 20.82
N SER A 235 18.76 -35.70 21.26
CA SER A 235 17.49 -35.28 20.68
C SER A 235 17.72 -34.55 19.36
N SER A 236 17.24 -35.09 18.24
CA SER A 236 17.13 -34.34 16.97
C SER A 236 15.76 -33.68 16.89
N LYS A 237 15.74 -32.37 16.64
CA LYS A 237 14.51 -31.66 16.27
C LYS A 237 14.29 -31.87 14.76
N THR A 238 13.11 -32.34 14.39
CA THR A 238 12.61 -32.17 13.02
C THR A 238 11.67 -31.00 13.06
N ASP A 239 12.03 -29.90 12.39
CA ASP A 239 11.11 -28.78 12.24
C ASP A 239 9.85 -29.28 11.54
N VAL A 240 8.69 -28.98 12.11
CA VAL A 240 7.40 -29.29 11.52
C VAL A 240 7.32 -28.53 10.19
N ALA A 241 7.31 -29.28 9.09
CA ALA A 241 7.20 -28.76 7.74
C ALA A 241 5.91 -27.93 7.63
N GLY A 242 6.05 -26.62 7.38
CA GLY A 242 4.90 -25.75 7.18
C GLY A 242 5.22 -24.25 7.05
N ALA A 243 6.27 -23.73 7.70
CA ALA A 243 6.56 -22.30 7.63
C ALA A 243 7.67 -21.98 6.60
N SER A 244 7.27 -21.79 5.33
CA SER A 244 8.10 -21.39 4.19
C SER A 244 9.17 -20.36 4.56
N THR A 245 10.43 -20.77 4.42
CA THR A 245 11.63 -20.06 4.89
C THR A 245 11.96 -18.80 4.10
N ALA A 246 11.35 -18.57 2.94
CA ALA A 246 11.63 -17.42 2.08
C ALA A 246 10.93 -16.12 2.52
N SER A 247 9.83 -16.18 3.29
CA SER A 247 9.14 -15.00 3.85
C SER A 247 9.70 -14.55 5.22
N LYS A 248 10.63 -15.34 5.80
CA LYS A 248 11.12 -15.15 7.19
C LYS A 248 12.14 -14.03 7.41
N VAL A 249 12.75 -13.46 6.37
CA VAL A 249 13.86 -12.50 6.59
C VAL A 249 13.35 -11.12 7.04
N ILE A 250 12.16 -10.69 6.56
CA ILE A 250 11.56 -9.41 6.97
C ILE A 250 10.77 -9.57 8.28
N GLY A 251 10.07 -10.70 8.48
CA GLY A 251 9.38 -11.00 9.74
C GLY A 251 10.32 -11.30 10.91
N GLY A 252 11.47 -11.93 10.68
CA GLY A 252 12.40 -12.34 11.74
C GLY A 252 13.03 -11.18 12.52
N ALA A 253 13.27 -10.03 11.87
CA ALA A 253 13.85 -8.85 12.53
C ALA A 253 12.85 -8.09 13.41
N LEU A 254 11.60 -7.94 12.95
CA LEU A 254 10.54 -7.27 13.72
C LEU A 254 10.01 -8.16 14.85
N THR A 255 9.85 -9.47 14.59
CA THR A 255 9.44 -10.44 15.61
C THR A 255 10.55 -10.67 16.65
N GLY A 256 11.83 -10.59 16.28
CA GLY A 256 12.95 -10.70 17.22
C GLY A 256 13.01 -9.54 18.23
N ALA A 257 12.77 -8.29 17.79
CA ALA A 257 12.73 -7.13 18.68
C ALA A 257 11.47 -7.12 19.58
N ALA A 258 10.30 -7.47 19.03
CA ALA A 258 9.06 -7.55 19.79
C ALA A 258 9.04 -8.73 20.79
N MET A 259 9.58 -9.89 20.39
CA MET A 259 9.74 -11.04 21.30
C MET A 259 10.79 -10.81 22.38
N GLY A 260 11.88 -10.07 22.10
CA GLY A 260 12.86 -9.69 23.12
C GLY A 260 12.25 -8.84 24.24
N VAL A 261 11.33 -7.93 23.89
CA VAL A 261 10.63 -7.07 24.85
C VAL A 261 9.54 -7.82 25.63
N MET A 262 8.77 -8.72 24.98
CA MET A 262 7.71 -9.50 25.66
C MET A 262 8.27 -10.63 26.55
N ILE A 263 9.37 -11.24 26.15
CA ILE A 263 10.06 -12.25 26.97
C ILE A 263 10.84 -11.56 28.10
N GLY A 264 11.47 -10.41 27.85
CA GLY A 264 12.14 -9.62 28.89
C GLY A 264 11.20 -9.07 29.98
N SER A 265 9.96 -8.73 29.63
CA SER A 265 8.97 -8.18 30.59
C SER A 265 8.21 -9.24 31.40
N SER A 266 8.22 -10.50 30.97
CA SER A 266 7.61 -11.63 31.70
C SER A 266 8.56 -12.26 32.73
N PHE A 267 9.85 -11.94 32.68
CA PHE A 267 10.80 -12.19 33.76
C PHE A 267 10.86 -11.00 34.72
N ASN A 268 9.78 -10.80 35.49
CA ASN A 268 9.79 -9.88 36.63
C ASN A 268 10.61 -10.52 37.76
N THR A 269 11.94 -10.38 37.70
CA THR A 269 12.80 -10.63 38.85
C THR A 269 12.55 -9.52 39.87
N PRO A 270 12.29 -9.84 41.16
CA PRO A 270 12.14 -8.80 42.17
C PRO A 270 13.43 -7.99 42.22
N ALA A 271 13.30 -6.68 42.05
CA ALA A 271 14.36 -5.73 42.22
C ALA A 271 15.03 -5.95 43.59
N VAL A 272 16.27 -6.43 43.57
CA VAL A 272 17.18 -6.25 44.71
C VAL A 272 17.64 -4.79 44.64
N VAL A 273 17.11 -3.99 45.54
CA VAL A 273 17.57 -2.63 45.83
C VAL A 273 19.02 -2.71 46.31
N GLY A 274 19.93 -2.09 45.56
CA GLY A 274 21.33 -1.87 45.94
C GLY A 274 21.76 -0.47 45.51
N ALA A 275 21.71 0.45 46.48
CA ALA A 275 22.21 1.83 46.52
C ALA A 275 22.94 2.39 45.27
N GLY A 276 22.34 3.38 44.62
CA GLY A 276 23.06 4.36 43.79
C GLY A 276 22.34 4.85 42.52
N GLY A 277 21.33 5.71 42.65
CA GLY A 277 21.06 6.80 41.69
C GLY A 277 20.21 6.53 40.43
N GLU A 278 19.01 7.13 40.44
CA GLU A 278 18.15 7.55 39.31
C GLU A 278 17.24 6.51 38.62
N ILE A 279 15.96 6.57 39.02
CA ILE A 279 14.79 6.08 38.27
C ILE A 279 14.40 7.18 37.28
N ILE A 280 14.42 6.89 35.97
CA ILE A 280 13.72 7.70 34.98
C ILE A 280 12.51 6.91 34.50
N GLN A 281 11.37 7.23 35.12
CA GLN A 281 10.05 7.01 34.56
C GLN A 281 9.42 8.40 34.41
N ALA A 282 9.39 8.91 33.18
CA ALA A 282 8.65 10.12 32.77
C ALA A 282 8.66 10.15 31.23
N ALA A 283 7.63 10.54 30.51
CA ALA A 283 6.26 10.87 30.84
C ALA A 283 5.49 10.94 29.52
N SER A 284 4.20 10.66 29.60
CA SER A 284 3.19 11.06 28.64
C SER A 284 3.06 12.59 28.51
N SER A 285 2.64 13.03 27.31
CA SER A 285 1.92 14.27 26.95
C SER A 285 2.72 15.46 26.38
N ALA A 286 2.31 15.87 25.17
CA ALA A 286 2.11 17.24 24.66
C ALA A 286 2.43 17.30 23.15
N GLY A 287 1.44 17.65 22.34
CA GLY A 287 1.51 17.59 20.88
C GLY A 287 2.10 18.81 20.18
N SER A 288 2.65 18.57 19.00
CA SER A 288 2.61 19.40 17.79
C SER A 288 3.12 18.50 16.64
N ALA A 289 2.24 18.06 15.75
CA ALA A 289 1.94 18.72 14.48
C ALA A 289 3.11 18.68 13.47
N TRP A 290 3.02 17.67 12.59
CA TRP A 290 3.60 17.58 11.24
C TRP A 290 5.13 17.48 11.08
N GLY A 291 5.55 16.30 10.62
CA GLY A 291 6.25 16.25 9.33
C GLY A 291 7.69 15.75 9.36
N ALA A 292 7.89 14.66 8.61
CA ALA A 292 9.16 14.20 8.02
C ALA A 292 10.26 13.84 9.04
N GLY A 293 10.61 12.57 9.21
CA GLY A 293 10.82 11.60 8.15
C GLY A 293 12.25 11.09 8.28
N ILE A 294 12.47 9.90 7.74
CA ILE A 294 13.79 9.44 7.33
C ILE A 294 14.72 9.09 8.50
N GLY A 295 14.56 7.85 8.96
CA GLY A 295 15.57 7.14 9.74
C GLY A 295 15.87 5.74 9.21
N ALA A 296 15.34 5.36 8.05
CA ALA A 296 15.68 4.14 7.32
C ALA A 296 17.05 4.22 6.60
N VAL A 297 18.03 4.99 7.11
CA VAL A 297 19.29 5.28 6.40
C VAL A 297 20.57 5.00 7.21
N LEU A 298 20.50 4.59 8.47
CA LEU A 298 21.71 4.26 9.28
C LEU A 298 21.73 2.82 9.80
N GLY A 299 21.49 1.86 8.92
CA GLY A 299 21.64 0.43 9.23
C GLY A 299 22.29 -0.44 8.14
N ILE A 300 22.54 0.11 6.94
CA ILE A 300 23.17 -0.61 5.81
C ILE A 300 24.68 -0.31 5.69
N ALA A 301 25.25 0.57 6.51
CA ALA A 301 26.65 1.01 6.35
C ALA A 301 27.67 0.41 7.34
N ALA A 302 27.37 -0.67 8.07
CA ALA A 302 28.31 -1.23 9.07
C ALA A 302 28.48 -2.76 9.05
N ALA A 303 28.22 -3.42 7.92
CA ALA A 303 28.53 -4.85 7.75
C ALA A 303 29.04 -5.15 6.33
N LEU A 304 30.09 -4.42 5.93
CA LEU A 304 30.93 -4.72 4.77
C LEU A 304 32.35 -4.25 5.07
N THR A 305 32.98 -4.86 6.08
CA THR A 305 34.43 -4.89 6.25
C THR A 305 34.81 -6.02 7.22
N TYR A 306 35.57 -6.97 6.66
CA TYR A 306 36.08 -8.25 7.18
C TYR A 306 35.15 -9.45 7.14
#